data_AF-A0A3C0C4Y1-F1
#
_entry.id   AF-A0A3C0C4Y1-F1
#
_cell.length_a   1.000
_cell.length_b   1.000
_cell.length_c   1.000
_cell.angle_alpha   90.00
_cell.angle_beta   90.00
_cell.angle_gamma   90.00
#
_symmetry.space_group_name_H-M   'P 1'
#
loop_
_entity.id
_entity.type
_entity.pdbx_description
1 polymer ?
#
loop_
_entity_poly.entity_id
_entity_poly.type
_entity_poly.pdbx_seq_one_letter_code
_entity_poly.pdbx_strand_id
1 'polypeptide(L)'
;ASLMLTSYDAQQYVMASLRAGARGYVLKTASMDTLSKAIRIVARGGFYLDSEVANAVEQEGDFVPEPVSVREREVLLLAARGLSGKEIATQLFISERTVQTHLASIYDKLGAKNKTEAMLLSLKYGIVTLEELLD
;
A
#
# COMPACT_ATOMS: atom_id res chain seq x y z
N ALA A 1 4.47 -5.78 -15.18
CA ALA A 1 4.08 -4.81 -14.13
C ALA A 1 3.39 -3.66 -14.85
N SER A 2 2.27 -3.15 -14.35
CA SER A 2 1.46 -2.12 -15.03
C SER A 2 1.35 -0.86 -14.16
N LEU A 3 1.52 0.29 -14.80
CA LEU A 3 1.38 1.62 -14.20
C LEU A 3 0.25 2.33 -14.94
N MET A 4 -0.76 2.79 -14.20
CA MET A 4 -1.88 3.56 -14.75
C MET A 4 -1.50 5.04 -14.79
N LEU A 5 -1.68 5.69 -15.94
CA LEU A 5 -1.48 7.14 -16.10
C LEU A 5 -2.80 7.78 -16.53
N THR A 6 -3.34 8.69 -15.72
CA THR A 6 -4.72 9.17 -15.89
C THR A 6 -4.86 10.67 -15.63
N SER A 7 -5.81 11.31 -16.30
CA SER A 7 -6.21 12.70 -16.00
C SER A 7 -7.25 12.80 -14.88
N TYR A 8 -7.74 11.65 -14.40
CA TYR A 8 -8.82 11.55 -13.41
C TYR A 8 -8.28 10.95 -12.12
N ASP A 9 -8.54 11.63 -11.01
CA ASP A 9 -8.32 11.19 -9.62
C ASP A 9 -9.49 10.36 -9.06
N ALA A 10 -10.54 10.12 -9.87
CA ALA A 10 -11.75 9.45 -9.44
C ALA A 10 -11.46 8.04 -8.86
N GLN A 11 -11.64 7.93 -7.54
CA GLN A 11 -11.43 6.78 -6.66
C GLN A 11 -11.81 5.44 -7.29
N GLN A 12 -12.96 5.36 -7.96
CA GLN A 12 -13.45 4.12 -8.58
C GLN A 12 -12.48 3.54 -9.63
N TYR A 13 -11.79 4.38 -10.40
CA TYR A 13 -10.84 3.93 -11.42
C TYR A 13 -9.50 3.54 -10.81
N VAL A 14 -9.11 4.20 -9.72
CA VAL A 14 -7.97 3.80 -8.89
C VAL A 14 -8.20 2.38 -8.40
N MET A 15 -9.30 2.16 -7.69
CA MET A 15 -9.65 0.86 -7.13
C MET A 15 -9.83 -0.22 -8.21
N ALA A 16 -10.49 0.08 -9.32
CA ALA A 16 -10.65 -0.85 -10.43
C ALA A 16 -9.30 -1.24 -11.05
N SER A 17 -8.39 -0.28 -11.25
CA SER A 17 -7.06 -0.55 -11.81
C SER A 17 -6.21 -1.42 -10.88
N LEU A 18 -6.28 -1.16 -9.56
CA LEU A 18 -5.58 -1.96 -8.56
C LEU A 18 -6.12 -3.39 -8.49
N ARG A 19 -7.46 -3.55 -8.53
CA ARG A 19 -8.12 -4.87 -8.62
C ARG A 19 -7.74 -5.63 -9.90
N ALA A 20 -7.51 -4.90 -10.99
CA ALA A 20 -7.02 -5.46 -12.26
C ALA A 20 -5.52 -5.80 -12.24
N GLY A 21 -4.82 -5.60 -11.11
CA GLY A 21 -3.41 -5.94 -10.94
C GLY A 21 -2.44 -4.82 -11.30
N ALA A 22 -2.91 -3.57 -11.45
CA ALA A 22 -2.01 -2.44 -11.56
C ALA A 22 -1.15 -2.33 -10.30
N ARG A 23 0.15 -2.10 -10.51
CA ARG A 23 1.14 -1.89 -9.45
C ARG A 23 1.49 -0.42 -9.27
N GLY A 24 0.87 0.48 -10.02
CA GLY A 24 0.86 1.85 -9.60
C GLY A 24 -0.08 2.75 -10.39
N TYR A 25 -0.22 3.96 -9.90
CA TYR A 25 -1.16 4.97 -10.38
C TYR A 25 -0.54 6.35 -10.29
N VAL A 26 -0.56 7.09 -11.39
CA VAL A 26 0.05 8.41 -11.54
C VAL A 26 -0.93 9.34 -12.25
N LEU A 27 -1.05 10.57 -11.77
CA LEU A 27 -1.82 11.59 -12.48
C LEU A 27 -1.02 12.13 -13.67
N LYS A 28 -1.70 12.48 -14.76
CA LYS A 28 -1.09 13.09 -15.95
C LYS A 28 -0.50 14.48 -15.65
N THR A 29 -0.88 15.09 -14.53
CA THR A 29 -0.32 16.33 -14.00
C THR A 29 1.02 16.11 -13.29
N ALA A 30 1.39 14.87 -12.98
CA ALA A 30 2.65 14.56 -12.33
C ALA A 30 3.85 14.98 -13.19
N SER A 31 4.91 15.43 -12.51
CA SER A 31 6.15 15.80 -13.20
C SER A 31 6.78 14.61 -13.92
N MET A 32 7.61 14.88 -14.93
CA MET A 32 8.36 13.84 -15.65
C MET A 32 9.30 13.05 -14.73
N ASP A 33 9.84 13.68 -13.68
CA ASP A 33 10.67 13.00 -12.68
C ASP A 33 9.83 12.03 -11.83
N THR A 34 8.68 12.49 -11.37
CA THR A 34 7.68 11.69 -10.63
C THR A 34 7.27 10.46 -11.44
N LEU A 35 6.91 10.63 -12.71
CA LEU A 35 6.55 9.54 -13.60
C LEU A 35 7.71 8.56 -13.82
N SER A 36 8.92 9.09 -14.03
CA SER A 36 10.13 8.27 -14.20
C SER A 36 10.45 7.44 -12.96
N LYS A 37 10.29 8.02 -11.77
CA LYS A 37 10.44 7.34 -10.48
C LYS A 37 9.40 6.23 -10.32
N ALA A 38 8.13 6.54 -10.60
CA ALA A 38 7.03 5.58 -10.54
C ALA A 38 7.26 4.37 -11.45
N ILE A 39 7.69 4.60 -12.69
CA ILE A 39 8.02 3.53 -13.66
C ILE A 39 9.13 2.63 -13.10
N ARG A 40 10.20 3.20 -12.57
CA ARG A 40 11.33 2.42 -12.02
C ARG A 40 10.91 1.57 -10.82
N ILE A 41 10.09 2.12 -9.93
CA ILE A 41 9.56 1.39 -8.76
C ILE A 41 8.72 0.20 -9.22
N VAL A 42 7.76 0.43 -10.11
CA VAL A 42 6.86 -0.63 -10.61
C VAL A 42 7.59 -1.68 -11.44
N ALA A 43 8.59 -1.28 -12.23
CA ALA A 43 9.42 -2.19 -13.01
C ALA A 43 10.23 -3.15 -12.12
N ARG A 44 10.66 -2.70 -10.94
CA ARG A 44 11.35 -3.53 -9.93
C ARG A 44 10.39 -4.39 -9.10
N GLY A 45 9.09 -4.36 -9.40
CA GLY A 45 8.05 -5.09 -8.67
C GLY A 45 7.46 -4.35 -7.48
N GLY A 46 7.88 -3.09 -7.25
CA GLY A 46 7.33 -2.22 -6.22
C GLY A 46 5.96 -1.64 -6.57
N PHE A 47 5.42 -0.86 -5.64
CA PHE A 47 4.11 -0.21 -5.77
C PHE A 47 4.25 1.32 -5.74
N TYR A 48 3.48 2.05 -6.54
CA TYR A 48 3.51 3.52 -6.55
C TYR A 48 2.11 4.12 -6.66
N LEU A 49 1.73 5.02 -5.76
CA LEU A 49 0.46 5.74 -5.82
C LEU A 49 0.73 7.24 -5.65
N ASP A 50 0.19 8.05 -6.55
CA ASP A 50 0.23 9.50 -6.45
C ASP A 50 -0.55 9.99 -5.20
N SER A 51 -0.02 11.02 -4.55
CA SER A 51 -0.52 11.55 -3.28
C SER A 51 -1.91 12.15 -3.40
N GLU A 52 -2.21 12.84 -4.51
CA GLU A 52 -3.54 13.42 -4.76
C GLU A 52 -4.61 12.33 -4.94
N VAL A 53 -4.19 11.20 -5.51
CA VAL A 53 -5.05 10.02 -5.72
C VAL A 53 -5.33 9.30 -4.42
N ALA A 54 -4.35 9.26 -3.49
CA ALA A 54 -4.55 8.69 -2.17
C ALA A 54 -5.66 9.42 -1.39
N ASN A 55 -5.70 10.76 -1.47
CA ASN A 55 -6.69 11.60 -0.79
C ASN A 55 -8.10 11.43 -1.38
N ALA A 56 -8.23 11.24 -2.69
CA ALA A 56 -9.53 11.05 -3.34
C ALA A 56 -10.25 9.75 -2.91
N VAL A 57 -9.52 8.78 -2.33
CA VAL A 57 -10.06 7.47 -1.88
C VAL A 57 -10.80 7.56 -0.53
N GLU A 58 -10.81 8.72 0.13
CA GLU A 58 -11.39 8.94 1.47
C GLU A 58 -12.93 8.78 1.55
N GLN A 59 -13.69 8.82 0.45
CA GLN A 59 -15.15 9.10 0.51
C GLN A 59 -16.13 7.92 0.54
N GLU A 60 -15.72 6.66 0.70
CA GLU A 60 -16.69 5.54 0.81
C GLU A 60 -16.65 4.78 2.16
N GLY A 61 -17.77 4.88 2.90
CA GLY A 61 -18.44 3.81 3.66
C GLY A 61 -18.00 3.54 5.11
N ASP A 62 -18.98 3.23 5.98
CA ASP A 62 -18.97 2.92 7.44
C ASP A 62 -17.96 1.86 7.96
N PHE A 63 -16.93 1.51 7.21
CA PHE A 63 -15.85 0.66 7.71
C PHE A 63 -14.91 1.49 8.60
N VAL A 64 -15.07 1.33 9.91
CA VAL A 64 -14.11 1.82 10.90
C VAL A 64 -13.09 0.70 11.12
N PRO A 65 -11.82 0.87 10.69
CA PRO A 65 -10.80 -0.14 10.93
C PRO A 65 -10.59 -0.35 12.42
N GLU A 66 -10.35 -1.59 12.81
CA GLU A 66 -9.86 -1.86 14.15
C GLU A 66 -8.44 -1.28 14.34
N PRO A 67 -8.08 -0.84 15.56
CA PRO A 67 -6.75 -0.32 15.83
C PRO A 67 -5.64 -1.31 15.48
N VAL A 68 -4.77 -0.89 14.57
CA VAL A 68 -3.52 -1.57 14.27
C VAL A 68 -2.50 -1.21 15.34
N SER A 69 -1.95 -2.23 16.00
CA SER A 69 -0.92 -2.07 17.03
C SER A 69 0.39 -1.58 16.43
N VAL A 70 1.26 -1.02 17.28
CA VAL A 70 2.62 -0.61 16.90
C VAL A 70 3.37 -1.73 16.18
N ARG A 71 3.24 -2.96 16.69
CA ARG A 71 3.94 -4.12 16.14
C ARG A 71 3.40 -4.55 14.78
N GLU A 72 2.09 -4.52 14.61
CA GLU A 72 1.46 -4.80 13.32
C GLU A 72 1.83 -3.74 12.27
N ARG A 73 1.91 -2.47 12.68
CA ARG A 73 2.36 -1.38 11.81
C ARG A 73 3.80 -1.57 11.33
N GLU A 74 4.72 -1.96 12.22
CA GLU A 74 6.10 -2.30 11.85
C GLU A 74 6.15 -3.43 10.80
N VAL A 75 5.38 -4.50 11.03
CA VAL A 75 5.28 -5.63 10.07
C VAL A 75 4.74 -5.15 8.72
N LEU A 76 3.70 -4.31 8.72
CA LEU A 76 3.09 -3.77 7.51
C LEU A 76 4.08 -2.91 6.69
N LEU A 77 4.85 -2.03 7.36
CA LEU A 77 5.86 -1.18 6.71
C LEU A 77 6.97 -2.01 6.06
N LEU A 78 7.51 -3.00 6.78
CA LEU A 78 8.55 -3.86 6.21
C LEU A 78 8.01 -4.71 5.04
N ALA A 79 6.78 -5.20 5.14
CA ALA A 79 6.12 -5.93 4.05
C ALA A 79 5.87 -5.04 2.82
N ALA A 80 5.56 -3.76 3.04
CA ALA A 80 5.39 -2.76 1.98
C ALA A 80 6.71 -2.45 1.25
N ARG A 81 7.83 -2.42 1.98
CA ARG A 81 9.20 -2.30 1.42
C ARG A 81 9.64 -3.52 0.61
N GLY A 82 8.81 -4.56 0.55
CA GLY A 82 9.07 -5.75 -0.25
C GLY A 82 9.85 -6.85 0.45
N LEU A 83 10.09 -6.73 1.77
CA LEU A 83 10.76 -7.78 2.53
C LEU A 83 9.90 -9.04 2.59
N SER A 84 10.55 -10.19 2.52
CA SER A 84 9.96 -11.50 2.75
C SER A 84 9.64 -11.72 4.23
N GLY A 85 8.74 -12.66 4.53
CA GLY A 85 8.39 -13.00 5.92
C GLY A 85 9.61 -13.39 6.77
N LYS A 86 10.61 -14.03 6.16
CA LYS A 86 11.87 -14.40 6.80
C LYS A 86 12.78 -13.18 7.10
N GLU A 87 12.85 -12.22 6.19
CA GLU A 87 13.60 -10.97 6.41
C GLU A 87 12.94 -10.13 7.52
N ILE A 88 11.61 -10.00 7.48
CA ILE A 88 10.83 -9.31 8.53
C ILE A 88 11.04 -9.99 9.89
N ALA A 89 10.95 -11.33 9.94
CA ALA A 89 11.18 -12.11 11.15
C ALA A 89 12.57 -11.84 11.75
N THR A 90 13.59 -11.80 10.90
CA THR A 90 14.97 -11.52 11.29
C THR A 90 15.11 -10.10 11.84
N GLN A 91 14.57 -9.10 11.15
CA GLN A 91 14.69 -7.70 11.50
C GLN A 91 13.92 -7.33 12.78
N LEU A 92 12.80 -8.01 13.02
CA LEU A 92 11.95 -7.80 14.18
C LEU A 92 12.25 -8.77 15.34
N PHE A 93 13.19 -9.71 15.20
CA PHE A 93 13.50 -10.72 16.22
C PHE A 93 12.28 -11.58 16.64
N ILE A 94 11.48 -12.02 15.67
CA ILE A 94 10.32 -12.90 15.86
C ILE A 94 10.37 -14.08 14.89
N SER A 95 9.46 -15.05 15.04
CA SER A 95 9.37 -16.17 14.09
C SER A 95 8.64 -15.75 12.80
N GLU A 96 8.96 -16.40 11.68
CA GLU A 96 8.22 -16.22 10.42
C GLU A 96 6.72 -16.54 10.58
N ARG A 97 6.38 -17.52 11.43
CA ARG A 97 4.99 -17.82 11.79
C ARG A 97 4.32 -16.63 12.49
N THR A 98 5.03 -15.95 13.39
CA THR A 98 4.55 -14.74 14.07
C THR A 98 4.30 -13.60 13.07
N VAL A 99 5.16 -13.44 12.06
CA VAL A 99 4.95 -12.48 10.97
C VAL A 99 3.66 -12.79 10.21
N GLN A 100 3.43 -14.06 9.86
CA GLN A 100 2.19 -14.49 9.20
C GLN A 100 0.96 -14.20 10.05
N THR A 101 1.03 -14.43 11.37
CA THR A 101 -0.06 -14.10 12.30
C THR A 101 -0.34 -12.60 12.34
N HIS A 102 0.69 -11.76 12.39
CA HIS A 102 0.51 -10.31 12.32
C HIS A 102 -0.13 -9.88 10.99
N LEU A 103 0.34 -10.39 9.85
CA LEU A 103 -0.23 -10.08 8.54
C LEU A 103 -1.71 -10.48 8.43
N ALA A 104 -2.07 -11.66 8.93
CA ALA A 104 -3.46 -12.10 8.97
C ALA A 104 -4.31 -11.14 9.81
N SER A 105 -3.84 -10.78 11.02
CA SER A 105 -4.57 -9.84 11.87
C SER A 105 -4.70 -8.45 11.26
N ILE A 106 -3.68 -7.95 10.58
CA ILE A 106 -3.73 -6.67 9.86
C ILE A 106 -4.80 -6.72 8.76
N TYR A 107 -4.85 -7.81 8.00
CA TYR A 107 -5.83 -7.96 6.93
C TYR A 107 -7.25 -7.96 7.47
N ASP A 108 -7.50 -8.69 8.54
CA ASP A 108 -8.81 -8.72 9.19
C ASP A 108 -9.20 -7.33 9.72
N LYS A 109 -8.30 -6.66 10.45
CA LYS A 109 -8.54 -5.33 11.03
C LYS A 109 -8.79 -4.23 10.01
N LEU A 110 -8.10 -4.32 8.86
CA LEU A 110 -8.25 -3.37 7.76
C LEU A 110 -9.37 -3.75 6.79
N GLY A 111 -9.95 -4.95 6.89
CA GLY A 111 -10.88 -5.47 5.88
C GLY A 111 -10.20 -5.73 4.53
N ALA A 112 -8.89 -5.97 4.53
CA ALA A 112 -8.08 -6.20 3.34
C ALA A 112 -8.02 -7.69 2.98
N LYS A 113 -7.99 -8.02 1.69
CA LYS A 113 -7.88 -9.41 1.21
C LYS A 113 -6.45 -9.82 0.90
N ASN A 114 -5.56 -8.85 0.75
CA ASN A 114 -4.16 -9.08 0.41
C ASN A 114 -3.29 -7.89 0.84
N LYS A 115 -1.97 -8.08 0.71
CA LYS A 115 -0.96 -7.08 1.06
C LYS A 115 -1.19 -5.72 0.40
N THR A 116 -1.51 -5.69 -0.89
CA THR A 116 -1.70 -4.44 -1.65
C THR A 116 -2.91 -3.67 -1.13
N GLU A 117 -4.01 -4.38 -0.87
CA GLU A 117 -5.23 -3.77 -0.32
C GLU A 117 -4.98 -3.27 1.12
N ALA A 118 -4.23 -4.02 1.93
CA ALA A 118 -3.84 -3.60 3.28
C ALA A 118 -3.00 -2.32 3.27
N MET A 119 -2.04 -2.20 2.34
CA MET A 119 -1.24 -0.98 2.17
C MET A 119 -2.12 0.22 1.81
N LEU A 120 -3.03 0.05 0.84
CA LEU A 120 -3.90 1.13 0.40
C LEU A 120 -4.85 1.60 1.52
N LEU A 121 -5.45 0.65 2.24
CA LEU A 121 -6.35 0.96 3.35
C LEU A 121 -5.58 1.58 4.53
N SER A 122 -4.34 1.17 4.77
CA SER A 122 -3.50 1.80 5.79
C SER A 122 -3.15 3.26 5.47
N LEU A 123 -3.03 3.62 4.18
CA LEU A 123 -2.92 5.02 3.76
C LEU A 123 -4.25 5.76 3.92
N LYS A 124 -5.35 5.18 3.43
CA LYS A 124 -6.71 5.75 3.51
C LYS A 124 -7.08 6.13 4.95
N TYR A 125 -6.73 5.29 5.92
CA TYR A 125 -7.09 5.48 7.32
C TYR A 125 -5.98 6.13 8.17
N GLY A 126 -4.92 6.65 7.55
CA GLY A 126 -3.85 7.38 8.26
C GLY A 126 -3.01 6.52 9.22
N ILE A 127 -2.99 5.21 9.02
CA ILE A 127 -2.22 4.27 9.85
C ILE A 127 -0.73 4.36 9.49
N VAL A 128 -0.43 4.56 8.21
CA VAL A 128 0.91 4.86 7.70
C VAL A 128 0.83 6.03 6.74
N THR A 129 1.94 6.74 6.58
CA THR A 129 2.08 7.81 5.61
C THR A 129 2.71 7.30 4.31
N LEU A 130 2.54 8.06 3.22
CA LEU A 130 3.19 7.74 1.96
C LEU A 130 4.72 7.82 2.06
N GLU A 131 5.24 8.73 2.88
CA GLU A 131 6.68 8.90 3.14
C GLU A 131 7.28 7.63 3.76
N GLU A 132 6.63 7.07 4.78
CA GLU A 132 7.09 5.84 5.45
C GLU A 132 7.09 4.59 4.54
N LEU A 133 6.24 4.59 3.51
CA LEU A 133 6.19 3.51 2.51
C LEU A 133 7.23 3.66 1.38
N LEU A 134 7.73 4.88 1.15
CA LEU A 134 8.68 5.19 0.08
C LEU A 134 10.14 5.24 0.56
N ASP A 135 10.36 5.39 1.87
CA ASP A 135 11.63 5.16 2.57
C ASP A 135 11.88 3.67 2.83
#